data_AF-A0A842U3V5-F1
#
_entry.id   AF-A0A842U3V5-F1
#
_cell.length_a   1.000
_cell.length_b   1.000
_cell.length_c   1.000
_cell.angle_alpha   90.00
_cell.angle_beta   90.00
_cell.angle_gamma   90.00
#
_symmetry.space_group_name_H-M   'P 1'
#
loop_
_entity.id
_entity.type
_entity.pdbx_description
1 polymer ?
#
loop_
_entity_poly.entity_id
_entity_poly.type
_entity_poly.pdbx_seq_one_letter_code
_entity_poly.pdbx_strand_id
1 'polypeptide(L)' 'MESKRVRDKTHMEQVERWARYIRENPDKWKSKFKEFIDSQIIISRRFYKKLAETQEGMEKIRLLRGIKS' A
#
# COMPACT_ATOMS: atom_id res chain seq x y z
N MET A 1 23.28 2.54 15.68
CA MET A 1 22.05 3.34 15.87
C MET A 1 20.90 2.59 15.24
N GLU A 2 20.08 1.95 16.07
CA GLU A 2 18.93 1.18 15.61
C GLU A 2 17.81 2.15 15.26
N SER A 3 17.55 2.36 13.97
CA SER A 3 16.44 3.18 13.50
C SER A 3 15.15 2.45 13.86
N LYS A 4 14.58 2.74 15.03
CA LYS A 4 13.19 2.43 15.34
C LYS A 4 12.36 3.13 14.26
N ARG A 5 11.90 2.37 13.26
CA ARG A 5 10.84 2.79 12.34
C ARG A 5 9.63 3.10 13.21
N VAL A 6 9.44 4.37 13.57
CA VAL A 6 8.21 4.84 14.19
C VAL A 6 7.13 4.47 13.20
N ARG A 7 6.36 3.42 13.50
CA ARG A 7 5.16 3.12 12.71
C ARG A 7 4.31 4.37 12.84
N ASP A 8 4.01 4.98 11.70
CA ASP A 8 3.19 6.17 11.63
C ASP A 8 1.92 5.92 12.47
N LYS A 9 1.60 6.83 13.39
CA LYS A 9 0.44 6.67 14.28
C LYS A 9 -0.85 6.50 13.48
N THR A 10 -0.91 7.13 12.30
CA THR A 10 -2.03 7.02 11.35
C THR A 10 -2.22 5.59 10.83
N HIS A 11 -1.14 4.81 10.71
CA HIS A 11 -1.20 3.41 10.28
C HIS A 11 -1.85 2.53 11.35
N MET A 12 -1.47 2.70 12.61
CA MET A 12 -2.06 1.93 13.72
C MET A 12 -3.53 2.27 13.92
N GLU A 13 -3.89 3.55 13.82
CA GLU A 13 -5.29 3.98 13.87
C GLU A 13 -6.14 3.37 12.75
N GLN A 14 -5.61 3.27 11.53
CA GLN A 14 -6.29 2.59 10.43
C GLN A 14 -6.47 1.09 10.70
N VAL A 15 -5.45 0.43 11.24
CA VAL A 15 -5.52 -0.99 11.62
C VAL A 15 -6.61 -1.22 12.67
N GLU A 16 -6.65 -0.39 13.72
CA GLU A 16 -7.67 -0.48 14.77
C GLU A 16 -9.08 -0.24 14.25
N ARG A 17 -9.26 0.78 13.38
CA ARG A 17 -10.56 1.06 12.73
C ARG A 17 -11.03 -0.12 11.88
N TRP A 18 -10.12 -0.74 11.12
CA TRP A 18 -10.44 -1.92 10.32
C TRP A 18 -10.77 -3.14 11.18
N ALA A 19 -9.99 -3.40 12.22
CA ALA A 19 -10.25 -4.50 13.15
C ALA A 19 -11.62 -4.36 13.81
N ARG A 20 -11.98 -3.14 14.22
CA ARG A 20 -13.30 -2.82 14.77
C ARG A 20 -14.41 -3.05 13.74
N TYR A 21 -14.24 -2.54 12.52
CA TYR A 21 -15.22 -2.70 11.44
C TYR A 21 -15.49 -4.18 11.13
N ILE A 22 -14.45 -5.01 11.02
CA ILE A 22 -14.56 -6.45 10.77
C ILE A 22 -15.35 -7.14 11.89
N ARG A 23 -14.99 -6.84 13.16
CA ARG A 23 -15.65 -7.40 14.35
C ARG A 23 -17.14 -7.04 14.38
N GLU A 24 -17.50 -5.83 13.99
CA GLU A 24 -18.88 -5.33 14.00
C GLU A 24 -19.68 -5.76 12.76
N ASN A 25 -19.02 -6.24 11.70
CA ASN A 25 -19.66 -6.57 10.41
C ASN A 25 -19.18 -7.93 9.83
N PRO A 26 -19.26 -9.04 10.59
CA PRO A 26 -18.58 -10.31 10.28
C PRO A 26 -18.89 -10.90 8.89
N ASP A 27 -20.11 -10.71 8.38
CA ASP A 27 -20.53 -11.25 7.08
C ASP A 27 -20.44 -10.25 5.92
N LYS A 28 -20.33 -8.95 6.23
CA LYS A 28 -20.36 -7.87 5.24
C LYS A 28 -18.97 -7.34 4.88
N TRP A 29 -17.99 -7.48 5.77
CA TRP A 29 -16.67 -6.87 5.56
C TRP A 29 -15.92 -7.48 4.37
N LYS A 30 -16.13 -8.76 4.05
CA LYS A 30 -15.40 -9.49 3.00
C LYS A 30 -15.62 -8.90 1.60
N SER A 31 -16.85 -8.51 1.27
CA SER A 31 -17.16 -7.91 -0.04
C SER A 31 -16.49 -6.54 -0.20
N LYS A 32 -16.50 -5.74 0.87
CA LYS A 32 -15.83 -4.42 0.91
C LYS A 32 -14.31 -4.51 0.93
N PHE A 33 -13.76 -5.55 1.56
CA PHE A 33 -12.33 -5.78 1.61
C PHE A 33 -11.74 -6.01 0.22
N LYS A 34 -12.41 -6.81 -0.62
CA LYS A 34 -11.96 -7.03 -1.99
C LYS A 34 -11.89 -5.73 -2.79
N GLU A 35 -12.96 -4.92 -2.78
CA GLU A 35 -13.01 -3.62 -3.46
C GLU A 35 -11.89 -2.69 -2.95
N PHE A 36 -11.68 -2.66 -1.64
CA PHE A 36 -10.63 -1.85 -1.02
C PHE A 36 -9.23 -2.28 -1.47
N ILE A 37 -8.89 -3.57 -1.38
CA ILE A 37 -7.57 -4.07 -1.79
C ILE A 37 -7.34 -3.87 -3.29
N ASP A 38 -8.35 -4.15 -4.13
CA ASP A 38 -8.26 -3.94 -5.57
C ASP A 38 -7.98 -2.46 -5.88
N SER A 39 -8.60 -1.53 -5.15
CA SER A 39 -8.35 -0.08 -5.32
C SER A 39 -6.90 0.30 -5.00
N GLN A 40 -6.31 -0.26 -3.94
CA GLN A 40 -4.91 -0.01 -3.56
C GLN A 40 -3.93 -0.54 -4.63
N ILE A 41 -4.24 -1.72 -5.19
CA ILE A 41 -3.46 -2.32 -6.29
C ILE A 41 -3.55 -1.44 -7.54
N ILE A 42 -4.75 -0.98 -7.91
CA ILE A 42 -4.96 -0.11 -9.08
C ILE A 42 -4.19 1.20 -8.93
N ILE A 43 -4.26 1.84 -7.76
CA ILE A 43 -3.53 3.09 -7.48
C ILE A 43 -2.03 2.86 -7.56
N SER A 44 -1.52 1.78 -6.96
CA SER A 44 -0.10 1.42 -7.01
C SER A 44 0.37 1.20 -8.45
N ARG A 45 -0.39 0.46 -9.26
CA ARG A 45 -0.09 0.25 -10.69
C ARG A 45 -0.06 1.57 -11.47
N ARG A 46 -1.02 2.46 -11.23
CA ARG A 46 -1.06 3.80 -11.86
C ARG A 46 0.13 4.65 -11.46
N PHE A 47 0.50 4.63 -10.18
CA PHE A 47 1.69 5.32 -9.68
C PHE A 47 2.96 4.84 -10.39
N TYR A 48 3.20 3.52 -10.42
CA TYR A 48 4.38 2.97 -11.09
C TYR A 48 4.38 3.21 -12.60
N LYS A 49 3.21 3.17 -13.25
CA LYS A 49 3.08 3.51 -14.67
C LYS A 49 3.51 4.94 -14.93
N LYS A 50 3.00 5.90 -14.14
CA LYS A 50 3.39 7.32 -14.25
C LYS A 50 4.86 7.55 -13.93
N LEU A 51 5.37 6.89 -12.89
CA LEU A 51 6.78 7.00 -12.52
C LEU A 51 7.70 6.49 -13.64
N ALA A 52 7.28 5.48 -14.38
CA ALA A 52 8.02 4.95 -15.53
C ALA A 52 8.04 5.89 -16.76
N GLU A 53 7.24 6.96 -16.79
CA GLU A 53 7.21 7.90 -17.92
C GLU A 53 8.47 8.79 -17.97
N THR A 54 9.24 8.88 -16.89
CA THR A 54 10.50 9.64 -16.84
C THR A 54 11.71 8.71 -16.71
N GLN A 55 12.85 9.16 -17.23
CA GLN A 55 14.11 8.41 -17.14
C GLN A 55 14.53 8.17 -15.68
N GLU A 56 14.48 9.23 -14.85
CA GLU A 56 14.79 9.14 -13.42
C GLU A 56 13.83 8.19 -12.68
N GLY A 57 12.55 8.25 -13.01
CA GLY A 57 11.55 7.38 -12.39
C GLY A 57 11.73 5.91 -12.77
N MET A 58 12.11 5.62 -14.02
CA MET A 58 12.50 4.27 -14.43
C MET A 58 13.74 3.76 -13.69
N GLU A 59 14.73 4.61 -13.47
CA GLU A 59 15.92 4.25 -12.70
C GLU A 59 15.58 3.91 -11.24
N LYS A 60 14.72 4.71 -10.59
CA LYS A 60 14.18 4.41 -9.26
C LYS A 60 13.45 3.06 -9.23
N ILE A 61 12.65 2.75 -10.25
CA ILE A 61 11.95 1.46 -10.33
C ILE A 61 12.95 0.30 -10.45
N ARG A 62 14.00 0.44 -11.25
CA ARG A 62 15.06 -0.60 -11.38
C ARG A 62 15.75 -0.86 -10.05
N LEU A 63 16.12 0.19 -9.32
CA LEU A 63 16.71 0.11 -7.98
C LEU A 63 15.78 -0.61 -7.00
N LEU A 64 14.49 -0.23 -6.96
CA LEU A 64 13.49 -0.85 -6.07
C LEU A 64 13.24 -2.33 -6.37
N ARG A 65 13.31 -2.73 -7.65
CA ARG A 65 13.09 -4.12 -8.08
C ARG A 65 14.36 -4.99 -8.00
N GLY A 66 15.51 -4.41 -7.64
CA GLY A 66 16.79 -5.13 -7.62
C GLY A 66 17.22 -5.62 -9.00
N ILE A 67 16.71 -5.03 -10.08
CA ILE A 67 17.09 -5.38 -11.45
C ILE A 67 18.44 -4.70 -11.69
N LYS A 68 19.53 -5.47 -11.62
CA LYS A 68 20.88 -4.99 -11.98
C LYS A 68 20.92 -4.73 -13.49
N SER A 69 21.42 -3.55 -13.86
CA SER A 69 21.72 -3.13 -15.23
C SER A 69 22.85 -3.95 -15.84
#